data_AF-A0A357NA75-F1
#
_entry.id   AF-A0A357NA75-F1
#
_cell.length_a   1.000
_cell.length_b   1.000
_cell.length_c   1.000
_cell.angle_alpha   90.00
_cell.angle_beta   90.00
_cell.angle_gamma   90.00
#
_symmetry.space_group_name_H-M   'P 1'
#
loop_
_entity.id
_entity.type
_entity.pdbx_description
1 polymer ?
#
loop_
_entity_poly.entity_id
_entity_poly.type
_entity_poly.pdbx_seq_one_letter_code
_entity_poly.pdbx_strand_id
1 'polypeptide(L)' 'MRIFTKKSFEFKNAAGEKVVTQPLSFADVPDWAAKDPIFSWGKKDGDIIVTETAKEEAAA' A
#
# COMPACT_ATOMS: atom_id res chain seq x y z
N MET A 1 6.45 2.97 2.46
CA MET A 1 5.86 3.20 1.12
C MET A 1 4.56 3.94 1.29
N ARG A 2 4.39 5.08 0.63
CA ARG A 2 3.16 5.86 0.74
C ARG A 2 2.18 5.49 -0.36
N ILE A 3 0.94 5.20 0.04
CA ILE A 3 -0.15 4.85 -0.87
C ILE A 3 -1.38 5.71 -0.57
N PHE A 4 -2.14 6.02 -1.60
CA PHE A 4 -3.50 6.54 -1.48
C PHE A 4 -4.48 5.40 -1.72
N THR A 5 -5.45 5.23 -0.82
CA THR A 5 -6.47 4.18 -0.95
C THR A 5 -7.86 4.77 -1.05
N LYS A 6 -8.63 4.39 -2.07
CA LYS A 6 -10.04 4.80 -2.22
C LYS A 6 -10.96 4.15 -1.19
N LYS A 7 -10.56 2.97 -0.69
CA LYS A 7 -11.29 2.15 0.28
C LYS A 7 -10.36 1.72 1.41
N SER A 8 -10.92 1.23 2.51
CA SER A 8 -10.14 0.63 3.58
C SER A 8 -9.59 -0.72 3.16
N PHE A 9 -8.29 -0.93 3.37
CA PHE A 9 -7.64 -2.22 3.18
C PHE A 9 -6.98 -2.66 4.48
N GLU A 10 -7.03 -3.96 4.77
CA GLU A 10 -6.22 -4.59 5.81
C GLU A 10 -5.21 -5.50 5.12
N PHE A 11 -3.92 -5.20 5.31
CA PHE A 11 -2.83 -6.06 4.86
C PHE A 11 -2.28 -6.82 6.04
N LYS A 12 -2.00 -8.11 5.86
CA LYS A 12 -1.49 -8.97 6.92
C LYS A 12 -0.33 -9.80 6.43
N ASN A 13 0.77 -9.80 7.18
CA ASN A 13 1.92 -10.65 6.85
C ASN A 13 1.90 -11.98 7.63
N ALA A 14 2.78 -12.91 7.22
CA ALA A 14 2.94 -14.21 7.87
C ALA A 14 3.51 -14.12 9.30
N ALA A 15 4.15 -13.00 9.66
CA ALA A 15 4.63 -12.73 11.02
C ALA A 15 3.53 -12.26 11.98
N GLY A 16 2.30 -12.03 11.46
CA GLY A 16 1.15 -11.57 12.24
C GLY A 16 1.05 -10.05 12.36
N GLU A 17 1.91 -9.29 11.70
CA GLU A 17 1.79 -7.84 11.59
C GLU A 17 0.62 -7.50 10.67
N LYS A 18 -0.11 -6.44 11.04
CA LYS A 18 -1.24 -5.93 10.27
C LYS A 18 -1.14 -4.42 10.12
N VAL A 19 -1.53 -3.93 8.96
CA VAL A 19 -1.69 -2.50 8.71
C VAL A 19 -3.05 -2.26 8.07
N VAL A 20 -3.74 -1.22 8.53
CA VAL A 20 -5.08 -0.86 8.06
C VAL A 20 -5.03 0.52 7.46
N THR A 21 -5.52 0.67 6.24
CA THR A 21 -5.64 1.97 5.58
C THR A 21 -7.03 2.55 5.79
N GLN A 22 -7.13 3.87 5.69
CA GLN A 22 -8.41 4.58 5.73
C GLN A 22 -8.87 4.90 4.30
N PRO A 23 -10.19 4.93 4.04
CA PRO A 23 -10.72 5.22 2.73
C PRO A 23 -10.48 6.70 2.38
N LEU A 24 -10.22 6.97 1.10
CA LEU A 24 -9.93 8.30 0.56
C LEU A 24 -8.79 9.02 1.28
N SER A 25 -7.82 8.28 1.79
CA SER A 25 -6.71 8.82 2.57
C SER A 25 -5.37 8.24 2.13
N PHE A 26 -4.32 9.00 2.43
CA PHE A 26 -2.96 8.51 2.30
C PHE A 26 -2.60 7.69 3.54
N ALA A 27 -1.97 6.55 3.31
CA ALA A 27 -1.44 5.69 4.35
C ALA A 27 0.02 5.37 4.04
N ASP A 28 0.85 5.43 5.07
CA ASP A 28 2.19 4.87 5.03
C ASP A 28 2.11 3.40 5.41
N VAL A 29 2.43 2.54 4.44
CA VAL A 29 2.44 1.09 4.62
C VAL A 29 3.86 0.56 4.44
N PRO A 30 4.23 -0.49 5.18
CA PRO A 30 5.50 -1.18 4.98
C PRO A 30 5.56 -1.89 3.63
N ASP A 31 6.78 -2.09 3.09
CA ASP A 31 6.98 -2.70 1.76
C ASP A 31 6.45 -4.14 1.67
N TRP A 32 6.32 -4.84 2.80
CA TRP A 32 5.69 -6.16 2.81
C TRP A 32 4.21 -6.11 2.43
N ALA A 33 3.53 -4.97 2.61
CA ALA A 33 2.14 -4.81 2.18
C ALA A 33 2.00 -4.97 0.65
N ALA A 34 3.04 -4.61 -0.13
CA ALA A 34 3.07 -4.81 -1.57
C ALA A 34 3.12 -6.31 -1.98
N LYS A 35 3.53 -7.19 -1.07
CA LYS A 35 3.56 -8.65 -1.29
C LYS A 35 2.20 -9.31 -1.05
N ASP A 36 1.26 -8.59 -0.44
CA ASP A 36 -0.09 -9.09 -0.20
C ASP A 36 -0.87 -9.16 -1.54
N PRO A 37 -1.58 -10.26 -1.84
CA PRO A 37 -2.41 -10.37 -3.05
C PRO A 37 -3.43 -9.23 -3.18
N ILE A 38 -3.99 -8.76 -2.05
CA ILE A 38 -4.96 -7.66 -1.99
C ILE A 38 -4.35 -6.38 -2.56
N PHE A 39 -3.07 -6.13 -2.31
CA PHE A 39 -2.39 -4.95 -2.82
C PHE A 39 -2.32 -4.98 -4.36
N SER A 40 -1.98 -6.14 -4.93
CA SER A 40 -1.91 -6.31 -6.38
C SER A 40 -3.28 -6.14 -7.04
N TRP A 41 -4.35 -6.65 -6.41
CA TRP A 41 -5.72 -6.47 -6.88
C TRP A 41 -6.17 -5.02 -6.78
N GLY A 42 -5.99 -4.37 -5.61
CA GLY A 42 -6.37 -2.98 -5.40
C GLY A 42 -5.61 -2.02 -6.33
N LYS A 43 -4.34 -2.31 -6.65
CA LYS A 43 -3.57 -1.55 -7.65
C LYS A 43 -4.15 -1.72 -9.06
N LYS A 44 -4.56 -2.95 -9.43
CA LYS A 44 -5.14 -3.25 -10.74
C LYS A 44 -6.52 -2.63 -10.93
N ASP A 45 -7.35 -2.61 -9.90
CA ASP A 45 -8.66 -1.94 -9.88
C ASP A 45 -8.54 -0.40 -9.81
N GLY A 46 -7.36 0.12 -9.46
CA GLY A 46 -7.15 1.55 -9.24
C GLY A 46 -7.74 2.04 -7.92
N ASP A 47 -8.01 1.14 -6.97
CA ASP A 47 -8.38 1.45 -5.59
C ASP A 47 -7.16 1.79 -4.72
N ILE A 48 -5.97 1.31 -5.09
CA ILE A 48 -4.68 1.63 -4.45
C ILE A 48 -3.80 2.35 -5.47
N ILE A 49 -3.34 3.54 -5.10
CA ILE A 49 -2.44 4.35 -5.90
C ILE A 49 -1.14 4.52 -5.10
N VAL A 50 -0.02 4.05 -5.64
CA VAL A 50 1.28 4.22 -4.99
C VAL A 50 1.79 5.62 -5.32
N THR A 51 1.99 6.45 -4.30
CA THR A 51 2.34 7.87 -4.49
C THR A 51 3.82 8.12 -4.33
N GLU A 52 4.46 7.37 -3.43
CA GLU A 52 5.92 7.45 -3.23
C GLU A 52 6.45 6.03 -2.99
N THR A 53 7.08 5.46 -4.01
CA THR A 53 8.09 4.43 -3.80
C THR A 53 9.38 5.14 -3.44
N ALA A 54 9.97 4.81 -2.29
CA ALA A 54 11.27 5.31 -1.83
C ALA A 54 12.46 4.91 -2.72
N LYS A 55 12.23 4.70 -4.03
CA LYS A 55 13.22 4.35 -5.04
C LYS A 55 13.42 5.45 -6.10
N GLU A 56 12.58 6.49 -6.13
CA GLU A 56 12.76 7.61 -7.08
C GLU A 56 13.60 8.78 -6.54
N GLU A 57 14.04 8.73 -5.27
CA GLU A 57 14.90 9.75 -4.67
C GLU A 57 16.39 9.33 -4.59
N ALA A 58 16.81 8.36 -5.42
CA ALA A 58 18.22 7.97 -5.59
C ALA A 58 18.72 8.15 -7.03
N ALA A 59 17.93 8.77 -7.91
CA ALA A 59 18.28 8.99 -9.31
C ALA A 59 17.77 10.36 -9.81
N ALA A 60 18.21 11.44 -9.17
CA ALA A 60 18.16 12.80 -9.72
C ALA A 60 19.43 13.56 -9.31
#